data_AF-M0ZST1-F1
#
_entry.id   AF-M0ZST1-F1
#
_cell.length_a   1.000
_cell.length_b   1.000
_cell.length_c   1.000
_cell.angle_alpha   90.00
_cell.angle_beta   90.00
_cell.angle_gamma   90.00
#
_symmetry.space_group_name_H-M   'P 1'
#
loop_
_entity.id
_entity.type
_entity.pdbx_description
1 polymer ?
#
loop_
_entity_poly.entity_id
_entity_poly.type
_entity_poly.pdbx_seq_one_letter_code
_entity_poly.pdbx_strand_id
1 'polypeptide(L)'
;MYRPVPITTRGGEPTDSGDPVVTLDQVPRWSNAEFRYAYENADPTNSCFPDPLASASGSECNASGMVSKFPMDHEINSKIYLWRGDPWNLEVDAVVNSTNENLDEAHSSPGLHASAGPGLAEECTTLGGCRTGMAKVTNAYDLPARKVIHTVGPKYAVKYHTAAENALSHCYRSCFELLIEDGLKRLSDCCNFICYILVP
;
A
#
# COMPACT_ATOMS: atom_id res chain seq x y z
N MET A 1 14.10 6.54 -17.25
CA MET A 1 14.65 7.50 -16.26
C MET A 1 13.55 8.54 -15.99
N TYR A 2 12.72 8.34 -14.96
CA TYR A 2 11.58 9.24 -14.67
C TYR A 2 12.04 10.39 -13.78
N ARG A 3 11.71 11.63 -14.13
CA ARG A 3 12.07 12.81 -13.34
C ARG A 3 11.15 12.93 -12.13
N PRO A 4 11.69 13.21 -10.92
CA PRO A 4 10.87 13.51 -9.75
C PRO A 4 10.04 14.78 -10.03
N VAL A 5 8.75 14.71 -9.75
CA VAL A 5 7.87 15.89 -9.75
C VAL A 5 8.20 16.68 -8.49
N PRO A 6 8.46 18.00 -8.59
CA PRO A 6 8.75 18.82 -7.42
C PRO A 6 7.54 18.87 -6.50
N ILE A 7 7.72 18.44 -5.26
CA ILE A 7 6.76 18.62 -4.17
C ILE A 7 6.58 20.13 -4.00
N THR A 8 5.35 20.61 -4.22
CA THR A 8 5.02 22.01 -3.93
C THR A 8 4.90 22.13 -2.42
N THR A 9 5.94 22.63 -1.76
CA THR A 9 5.96 22.88 -0.33
C THR A 9 4.94 23.96 0.05
N ARG A 10 3.74 23.53 0.43
CA ARG A 10 2.82 24.34 1.25
C ARG A 10 2.71 23.72 2.63
N GLY A 11 3.61 24.15 3.52
CA GLY A 11 3.39 24.29 4.96
C GLY A 11 3.02 23.04 5.76
N GLY A 12 3.81 21.97 5.68
CA GLY A 12 3.85 20.95 6.73
C GLY A 12 4.99 21.23 7.71
N GLU A 13 4.72 21.17 9.02
CA GLU A 13 5.76 21.18 10.05
C GLU A 13 6.64 19.92 9.87
N PRO A 14 7.98 20.06 9.89
CA PRO A 14 8.88 18.91 9.74
C PRO A 14 8.83 18.03 10.99
N THR A 15 8.69 16.71 10.80
CA THR A 15 9.06 15.73 11.82
C THR A 15 10.58 15.73 12.00
N ASP A 16 11.07 15.31 13.17
CA ASP A 16 12.50 15.29 13.55
C ASP A 16 13.41 14.50 12.58
N SER A 17 12.80 13.75 11.64
CA SER A 17 13.43 13.00 10.54
C SER A 17 13.83 13.85 9.32
N GLY A 18 13.39 15.12 9.22
CA GLY A 18 13.80 16.04 8.14
C GLY A 18 13.16 15.80 6.76
N ASP A 19 12.38 14.73 6.59
CA ASP A 19 11.58 14.50 5.38
C ASP A 19 10.20 15.17 5.48
N PRO A 20 9.68 15.77 4.40
CA PRO A 20 8.41 16.49 4.44
C PRO A 20 7.22 15.52 4.54
N VAL A 21 6.31 15.80 5.47
CA VAL A 21 5.00 15.14 5.56
C VAL A 21 4.21 15.33 4.26
N VAL A 22 3.64 14.25 3.75
CA VAL A 22 2.86 14.23 2.50
C VAL A 22 1.38 14.13 2.84
N THR A 23 0.63 15.17 2.49
CA THR A 23 -0.83 15.17 2.64
C THR A 23 -1.50 14.60 1.41
N LEU A 24 -2.73 14.10 1.53
CA LEU A 24 -3.45 13.49 0.40
C LEU A 24 -3.76 14.44 -0.74
N ASP A 25 -3.81 15.75 -0.49
CA ASP A 25 -4.00 16.74 -1.55
C ASP A 25 -2.79 16.83 -2.49
N GLN A 26 -1.63 16.35 -2.04
CA GLN A 26 -0.41 16.26 -2.84
C GLN A 26 -0.36 14.97 -3.69
N VAL A 27 -1.26 14.01 -3.41
CA VAL A 27 -1.27 12.70 -4.07
C VAL A 27 -2.33 12.67 -5.18
N PRO A 28 -1.97 12.31 -6.42
CA PRO A 28 -2.94 12.24 -7.50
C PRO A 28 -3.94 11.10 -7.29
N ARG A 29 -5.23 11.41 -7.52
CA ARG A 29 -6.30 10.40 -7.55
C ARG A 29 -6.24 9.61 -8.85
N TRP A 30 -6.69 8.37 -8.79
CA TRP A 30 -6.82 7.50 -9.97
C TRP A 30 -7.78 8.06 -11.04
N SER A 31 -8.75 8.88 -10.63
CA SER A 31 -9.68 9.59 -11.51
C SER A 31 -9.04 10.78 -12.26
N ASN A 32 -7.85 11.25 -11.86
CA ASN A 32 -7.20 12.38 -12.52
C ASN A 32 -6.67 11.96 -13.90
N ALA A 33 -7.36 12.41 -14.96
CA ALA A 33 -7.08 12.01 -16.34
C ALA A 33 -5.67 12.40 -16.84
N GLU A 34 -5.09 13.48 -16.30
CA GLU A 34 -3.76 13.98 -16.66
C GLU A 34 -2.63 12.98 -16.37
N PHE A 35 -2.82 12.07 -15.39
CA PHE A 35 -1.83 11.04 -15.04
C PHE A 35 -2.01 9.72 -15.79
N ARG A 36 -3.16 9.48 -16.44
CA ARG A 36 -3.39 8.26 -17.23
C ARG A 36 -2.54 8.25 -18.51
N TYR A 37 -2.38 9.41 -19.16
CA TYR A 37 -1.61 9.55 -20.39
C TYR A 37 -0.09 9.30 -20.21
N ALA A 38 0.44 9.50 -19.00
CA ALA A 38 1.86 9.24 -18.73
C ALA A 38 2.20 7.75 -18.62
N TYR A 39 1.22 6.91 -18.26
CA TYR A 39 1.37 5.46 -18.15
C TYR A 39 1.20 4.75 -19.51
N GLU A 40 0.27 5.22 -20.35
CA GLU A 40 0.02 4.61 -21.66
C GLU A 40 1.11 4.90 -22.70
N ASN A 41 1.93 5.94 -22.50
CA ASN A 41 3.01 6.34 -23.41
C ASN A 41 4.42 5.99 -22.91
N ALA A 42 4.55 5.18 -21.84
CA ALA A 42 5.85 4.74 -21.34
C ALA A 42 6.43 3.65 -22.26
N ASP A 43 7.66 3.88 -22.77
CA ASP A 43 8.39 2.99 -23.67
C ASP A 43 8.47 1.55 -23.12
N PRO A 44 7.93 0.53 -23.83
CA PRO A 44 7.84 -0.85 -23.35
C PRO A 44 9.21 -1.53 -23.16
N THR A 45 10.30 -0.90 -23.58
CA THR A 45 11.66 -1.42 -23.41
C THR A 45 12.31 -1.09 -22.06
N ASN A 46 11.67 -0.25 -21.23
CA ASN A 46 12.25 0.27 -19.98
C ASN A 46 11.53 -0.19 -18.69
N SER A 47 10.63 -1.17 -18.77
CA SER A 47 9.97 -1.77 -17.62
C SER A 47 10.78 -2.97 -17.07
N CYS A 48 11.40 -2.80 -15.91
CA CYS A 48 12.06 -3.88 -15.14
C CYS A 48 11.07 -4.90 -14.53
N PHE A 49 9.79 -4.77 -14.84
CA PHE A 49 8.75 -5.71 -14.43
C PHE A 49 8.04 -6.22 -15.67
N PRO A 50 8.30 -7.46 -16.12
CA PRO A 50 7.43 -8.08 -17.10
C PRO A 50 6.04 -8.24 -16.49
N ASP A 51 5.02 -8.02 -17.31
CA ASP A 51 3.63 -8.27 -16.96
C ASP A 51 3.49 -9.74 -16.49
N PRO A 52 3.05 -10.00 -15.25
CA PRO A 52 2.88 -11.36 -14.73
C PRO A 52 1.80 -12.17 -15.48
N LEU A 53 1.01 -11.53 -16.34
CA LEU A 53 0.02 -12.16 -17.21
C LEU A 53 0.51 -12.36 -18.64
N ALA A 54 1.69 -11.84 -19.02
CA ALA A 54 2.29 -12.08 -20.32
C ALA A 54 2.92 -13.48 -20.36
N SER A 55 2.09 -14.49 -20.67
CA SER A 55 2.57 -15.85 -20.91
C SER A 55 3.57 -15.87 -22.07
N ALA A 56 4.76 -16.43 -21.85
CA ALA A 56 5.79 -16.63 -22.87
C ALA A 56 5.32 -17.65 -23.92
N SER A 57 5.01 -17.11 -25.10
CA SER A 57 5.10 -17.67 -26.46
C SER A 57 4.42 -18.99 -26.80
N GLY A 58 3.44 -18.91 -27.70
CA GLY A 58 2.97 -20.01 -28.52
C GLY A 58 1.78 -19.66 -29.42
N SER A 59 2.04 -18.89 -30.48
CA SER A 59 1.24 -18.79 -31.72
C SER A 59 -0.02 -17.90 -31.75
N GLU A 60 0.05 -17.00 -32.75
CA GLU A 60 -1.01 -16.31 -33.49
C GLU A 60 -1.80 -15.18 -32.80
N CYS A 61 -1.71 -14.04 -33.48
CA CYS A 61 -2.33 -12.76 -33.19
C CYS A 61 -3.86 -12.85 -33.11
N ASN A 62 -4.40 -12.48 -31.96
CA ASN A 62 -5.67 -11.77 -31.88
C ASN A 62 -5.52 -10.69 -30.81
N ALA A 63 -5.31 -9.46 -31.26
CA ALA A 63 -5.44 -8.26 -30.43
C ALA A 63 -6.93 -8.06 -30.08
N SER A 64 -7.46 -8.97 -29.25
CA SER A 64 -8.73 -8.75 -28.57
C SER A 64 -8.41 -7.79 -27.45
N GLY A 65 -8.71 -6.50 -27.66
CA GLY A 65 -8.53 -5.47 -26.63
C GLY A 65 -9.07 -5.98 -25.30
N MET A 66 -8.21 -6.00 -24.28
CA MET A 66 -8.62 -6.39 -22.93
C MET A 66 -9.64 -5.37 -22.42
N VAL A 67 -10.91 -5.66 -22.66
CA VAL A 67 -12.00 -4.95 -22.00
C VAL A 67 -12.02 -5.47 -20.57
N SER A 68 -11.80 -4.57 -19.61
CA SER A 68 -11.93 -4.87 -18.18
C SER A 68 -13.26 -5.59 -17.91
N LYS A 69 -13.23 -6.64 -17.08
CA LYS A 69 -14.44 -7.31 -16.60
C LYS A 69 -15.29 -6.42 -15.70
N PHE A 70 -14.70 -5.34 -15.17
CA PHE A 70 -15.35 -4.41 -14.27
C PHE A 70 -15.82 -3.15 -15.02
N PRO A 71 -17.08 -2.72 -14.84
CA PRO A 71 -17.56 -1.47 -15.39
C PRO A 71 -16.81 -0.29 -14.76
N MET A 72 -16.75 0.83 -15.49
CA MET A 72 -16.14 2.05 -14.97
C MET A 72 -17.04 2.66 -13.89
N ASP A 73 -16.52 2.75 -12.67
CA ASP A 73 -17.19 3.38 -11.53
C ASP A 73 -16.43 4.65 -11.11
N HIS A 74 -17.07 5.81 -11.25
CA HIS A 74 -16.46 7.09 -10.92
C HIS A 74 -16.30 7.32 -9.41
N GLU A 75 -17.20 6.76 -8.59
CA GLU A 75 -17.13 6.89 -7.14
C GLU A 75 -15.93 6.10 -6.60
N ILE A 76 -15.76 4.85 -7.05
CA ILE A 76 -14.59 4.03 -6.68
C ILE A 76 -13.30 4.68 -7.19
N ASN A 77 -13.27 5.14 -8.44
CA ASN A 77 -12.10 5.79 -9.02
C ASN A 77 -11.70 7.10 -8.32
N SER A 78 -12.62 7.74 -7.58
CA SER A 78 -12.32 8.94 -6.78
C SER A 78 -11.67 8.64 -5.43
N LYS A 79 -11.78 7.38 -4.97
CA LYS A 79 -11.27 6.90 -3.68
C LYS A 79 -9.88 6.25 -3.80
N ILE A 80 -9.44 5.87 -5.00
CA ILE A 80 -8.15 5.20 -5.21
C ILE A 80 -7.05 6.22 -5.52
N TYR A 81 -5.87 6.05 -4.92
CA TYR A 81 -4.71 6.93 -5.07
C TYR A 81 -3.48 6.09 -5.37
N LEU A 82 -2.80 6.32 -6.48
CA LEU A 82 -1.55 5.62 -6.77
C LEU A 82 -0.38 6.57 -6.49
N TRP A 83 0.44 6.21 -5.49
CA TRP A 83 1.54 7.06 -5.04
C TRP A 83 2.84 6.26 -4.90
N ARG A 84 3.96 6.90 -5.24
CA ARG A 84 5.30 6.36 -5.04
C ARG A 84 6.08 7.33 -4.17
N GLY A 85 6.38 6.88 -2.96
CA GLY A 85 7.17 7.62 -1.97
C GLY A 85 7.35 6.76 -0.73
N ASP A 86 7.87 7.37 0.33
CA ASP A 86 7.96 6.71 1.63
C ASP A 86 6.56 6.70 2.30
N PRO A 87 5.92 5.52 2.47
CA PRO A 87 4.61 5.43 3.08
C PRO A 87 4.56 5.94 4.53
N TRP A 88 5.70 6.00 5.23
CA TRP A 88 5.78 6.46 6.61
C TRP A 88 5.64 7.97 6.75
N ASN A 89 5.80 8.73 5.67
CA ASN A 89 5.62 10.19 5.65
C ASN A 89 4.20 10.62 5.28
N LEU A 90 3.28 9.68 5.03
CA LEU A 90 1.94 9.97 4.55
C LEU A 90 0.98 10.29 5.71
N GLU A 91 0.32 11.44 5.65
CA GLU A 91 -0.71 11.84 6.62
C GLU A 91 -2.06 11.14 6.27
N VAL A 92 -2.28 9.97 6.87
CA VAL A 92 -3.49 9.15 6.71
C VAL A 92 -4.00 8.62 8.05
N ASP A 93 -5.21 8.04 8.06
CA ASP A 93 -5.75 7.47 9.30
C ASP A 93 -4.99 6.20 9.71
N ALA A 94 -4.65 5.32 8.77
CA ALA A 94 -3.86 4.13 9.03
C ALA A 94 -2.86 3.82 7.91
N VAL A 95 -1.68 3.36 8.29
CA VAL A 95 -0.69 2.75 7.38
C VAL A 95 -0.60 1.25 7.65
N VAL A 96 -0.44 0.44 6.61
CA VAL A 96 -0.30 -1.01 6.72
C VAL A 96 1.17 -1.40 6.73
N ASN A 97 1.57 -2.14 7.76
CA ASN A 97 2.84 -2.84 7.84
C ASN A 97 2.63 -4.32 7.52
N SER A 98 3.37 -4.85 6.56
CA SER A 98 3.47 -6.29 6.37
C SER A 98 4.65 -6.84 7.15
N THR A 99 4.39 -7.84 7.98
CA THR A 99 5.38 -8.42 8.90
C THR A 99 5.15 -9.93 9.06
N ASN A 100 5.85 -10.54 10.02
CA ASN A 100 5.75 -11.95 10.38
C ASN A 100 4.81 -12.19 11.56
N GLU A 101 4.65 -13.45 11.95
CA GLU A 101 3.77 -13.86 13.03
C GLU A 101 4.18 -13.33 14.41
N ASN A 102 5.43 -12.91 14.59
CA ASN A 102 5.95 -12.39 15.85
C ASN A 102 5.79 -10.88 16.00
N LEU A 103 5.43 -10.16 14.93
CA LEU A 103 5.35 -8.70 14.89
C LEU A 103 6.67 -8.02 15.29
N ASP A 104 7.79 -8.63 14.95
CA ASP A 104 9.10 -8.12 15.32
C ASP A 104 9.60 -7.01 14.37
N GLU A 105 10.55 -6.22 14.88
CA GLU A 105 11.17 -5.13 14.12
C GLU A 105 11.97 -5.65 12.91
N ALA A 106 12.64 -6.81 13.05
CA ALA A 106 13.51 -7.36 12.02
C ALA A 106 12.77 -7.75 10.72
N HIS A 107 11.50 -8.13 10.82
CA HIS A 107 10.65 -8.49 9.67
C HIS A 107 9.59 -7.44 9.36
N SER A 108 9.60 -6.31 10.08
CA SER A 108 8.74 -5.18 9.75
C SER A 108 9.20 -4.52 8.47
N SER A 109 8.28 -3.78 7.85
CA SER A 109 8.56 -3.05 6.62
C SER A 109 9.72 -2.05 6.86
N PRO A 110 10.69 -1.94 5.92
CA PRO A 110 11.89 -1.14 6.13
C PRO A 110 11.57 0.31 6.50
N GLY A 111 12.28 0.86 7.48
CA GLY A 111 12.11 2.25 7.94
C GLY A 111 10.97 2.47 8.93
N LEU A 112 10.02 1.53 9.09
CA LEU A 112 8.86 1.75 9.95
C LEU A 112 9.23 2.07 11.41
N HIS A 113 10.03 1.22 12.06
CA HIS A 113 10.40 1.43 13.46
C HIS A 113 11.32 2.64 13.66
N ALA A 114 12.14 2.96 12.65
CA ALA A 114 12.95 4.17 12.66
C ALA A 114 12.09 5.44 12.58
N SER A 115 11.00 5.42 11.80
CA SER A 115 10.09 6.56 11.62
C SER A 115 9.03 6.67 12.72
N ALA A 116 8.57 5.55 13.28
CA ALA A 116 7.56 5.53 14.35
C ALA A 116 8.17 5.69 15.74
N GLY A 117 9.46 5.39 15.91
CA GLY A 117 10.12 5.41 17.20
C GLY A 117 9.92 4.13 18.03
N PRO A 118 10.64 4.02 19.17
CA PRO A 118 10.73 2.78 19.95
C PRO A 118 9.40 2.34 20.59
N GLY A 119 8.46 3.27 20.80
CA GLY A 119 7.16 2.94 21.37
C GLY A 119 6.39 1.91 20.55
N LEU A 120 6.55 1.90 19.22
CA LEU A 120 5.91 0.93 18.33
C LEU A 120 6.34 -0.51 18.64
N ALA A 121 7.62 -0.74 18.88
CA ALA A 121 8.16 -2.05 19.21
C ALA A 121 7.65 -2.55 20.57
N GLU A 122 7.50 -1.64 21.55
CA GLU A 122 6.94 -1.95 22.86
C GLU A 122 5.48 -2.42 22.74
N GLU A 123 4.63 -1.67 22.02
CA GLU A 123 3.23 -2.05 21.82
C GLU A 123 3.09 -3.34 21.01
N CYS A 124 3.89 -3.54 19.95
CA CYS A 124 3.93 -4.79 19.19
C CYS A 124 4.22 -6.02 20.07
N THR A 125 5.11 -5.88 21.06
CA THR A 125 5.42 -6.95 22.01
C THR A 125 4.20 -7.31 22.88
N THR A 126 3.36 -6.34 23.22
CA THR A 126 2.13 -6.59 24.01
C THR A 126 1.04 -7.32 23.24
N LEU A 127 1.06 -7.27 21.90
CA LEU A 127 0.04 -7.89 21.05
C LEU A 127 0.12 -9.42 21.07
N GLY A 128 1.26 -10.04 21.42
CA GLY A 128 1.41 -11.49 21.45
C GLY A 128 1.37 -12.16 20.06
N GLY A 129 1.88 -11.47 19.04
CA GLY A 129 1.97 -11.99 17.67
C GLY A 129 0.69 -11.87 16.84
N CYS A 130 0.72 -12.29 15.59
CA CYS A 130 -0.42 -12.26 14.66
C CYS A 130 -0.40 -13.48 13.75
N ARG A 131 -1.57 -14.06 13.43
CA ARG A 131 -1.62 -15.22 12.52
C ARG A 131 -1.56 -14.75 11.07
N THR A 132 -1.01 -15.57 10.18
CA THR A 132 -1.10 -15.36 8.73
C THR A 132 -2.54 -15.11 8.29
N GLY A 133 -2.75 -14.10 7.45
CA GLY A 133 -4.07 -13.70 6.96
C GLY A 133 -4.85 -12.79 7.91
N MET A 134 -4.35 -12.52 9.13
CA MET A 134 -4.98 -11.62 10.09
C MET A 134 -4.23 -10.29 10.15
N ALA A 135 -4.84 -9.31 10.81
CA ALA A 135 -4.23 -8.03 11.11
C ALA A 135 -4.42 -7.65 12.59
N LYS A 136 -3.55 -6.78 13.10
CA LYS A 136 -3.67 -6.13 14.42
C LYS A 136 -3.33 -4.65 14.30
N VAL A 137 -3.86 -3.84 15.19
CA VAL A 137 -3.67 -2.39 15.18
C VAL A 137 -2.84 -1.94 16.38
N THR A 138 -1.99 -0.94 16.17
CA THR A 138 -1.25 -0.20 17.20
C THR A 138 -1.40 1.29 16.98
N ASN A 139 -0.94 2.10 17.94
CA ASN A 139 -0.71 3.52 17.69
C ASN A 139 0.47 3.71 16.71
N ALA A 140 0.49 4.86 16.06
CA ALA A 140 1.48 5.20 15.05
C ALA A 140 2.65 6.05 15.58
N TYR A 141 2.58 6.50 16.84
CA TYR A 141 3.66 7.19 17.53
C TYR A 141 4.16 8.43 16.79
N ASP A 142 5.41 8.44 16.34
CA ASP A 142 6.04 9.58 15.68
C ASP A 142 5.66 9.70 14.19
N LEU A 143 4.90 8.74 13.65
CA LEU A 143 4.40 8.82 12.28
C LEU A 143 3.31 9.90 12.13
N PRO A 144 3.19 10.53 10.96
CA PRO A 144 2.05 11.39 10.61
C PRO A 144 0.71 10.63 10.55
N ALA A 145 0.75 9.31 10.41
CA ALA A 145 -0.43 8.46 10.45
C ALA A 145 -1.01 8.38 11.87
N ARG A 146 -2.30 8.04 12.02
CA ARG A 146 -2.91 7.89 13.36
C ARG A 146 -2.72 6.50 13.95
N LYS A 147 -2.74 5.48 13.10
CA LYS A 147 -2.63 4.06 13.47
C LYS A 147 -1.70 3.30 12.52
N VAL A 148 -1.12 2.21 13.01
CA VAL A 148 -0.42 1.22 12.17
C VAL A 148 -1.20 -0.09 12.23
N ILE A 149 -1.52 -0.63 11.06
CA ILE A 149 -2.16 -1.94 10.93
C ILE A 149 -1.10 -2.94 10.50
N HIS A 150 -0.79 -3.89 11.38
CA HIS A 150 0.18 -4.95 11.16
C HIS A 150 -0.53 -6.19 10.61
N THR A 151 -0.23 -6.58 9.37
CA THR A 151 -0.75 -7.80 8.78
C THR A 151 0.36 -8.80 8.46
N VAL A 152 0.01 -10.09 8.48
CA VAL A 152 0.96 -11.17 8.21
C VAL A 152 0.59 -11.86 6.90
N GLY A 153 1.36 -11.57 5.86
CA GLY A 153 1.20 -12.19 4.55
C GLY A 153 1.61 -13.66 4.52
N PRO A 154 1.06 -14.47 3.61
CA PRO A 154 1.45 -15.86 3.47
C PRO A 154 2.84 -16.03 2.85
N LYS A 155 3.59 -17.01 3.34
CA LYS A 155 4.81 -17.49 2.65
C LYS A 155 4.38 -18.24 1.40
N TYR A 156 4.64 -17.65 0.23
CA TYR A 156 4.24 -18.24 -1.04
C TYR A 156 5.05 -19.50 -1.35
N ALA A 157 4.34 -20.58 -1.68
CA ALA A 157 4.91 -21.80 -2.24
C ALA A 157 3.95 -22.32 -3.31
N VAL A 158 4.48 -22.76 -4.46
CA VAL A 158 3.68 -23.23 -5.60
C VAL A 158 2.67 -24.32 -5.20
N LYS A 159 3.09 -25.24 -4.32
CA LYS A 159 2.23 -26.31 -3.77
C LYS A 159 1.04 -25.82 -2.93
N TYR A 160 1.07 -24.56 -2.48
CA TYR A 160 0.05 -23.95 -1.61
C TYR A 160 -0.56 -22.69 -2.22
N HIS A 161 -0.58 -22.57 -3.57
CA HIS A 161 -1.06 -21.36 -4.25
C HIS A 161 -2.46 -20.90 -3.78
N THR A 162 -3.44 -21.80 -3.74
CA THR A 162 -4.81 -21.47 -3.29
C THR A 162 -4.86 -21.00 -1.83
N ALA A 163 -4.04 -21.61 -0.96
CA ALA A 163 -3.98 -21.22 0.44
C ALA A 163 -3.34 -19.83 0.60
N ALA A 164 -2.31 -19.53 -0.21
CA ALA A 164 -1.68 -18.22 -0.23
C ALA A 164 -2.63 -17.13 -0.77
N GLU A 165 -3.38 -17.41 -1.83
CA GLU A 165 -4.39 -16.48 -2.36
C GLU A 165 -5.47 -16.16 -1.31
N ASN A 166 -6.00 -17.19 -0.65
CA ASN A 166 -7.00 -17.01 0.41
C ASN A 166 -6.45 -16.22 1.60
N ALA A 167 -5.23 -16.53 2.05
CA ALA A 167 -4.59 -15.83 3.15
C ALA A 167 -4.32 -14.36 2.81
N LEU A 168 -3.84 -14.06 1.60
CA LEU A 168 -3.64 -12.69 1.15
C LEU A 168 -4.97 -11.94 1.07
N SER A 169 -6.03 -12.59 0.57
CA SER A 169 -7.37 -12.02 0.54
C SER A 169 -7.90 -11.73 1.96
N HIS A 170 -7.57 -12.57 2.94
CA HIS A 170 -7.90 -12.31 4.34
C HIS A 170 -7.10 -11.14 4.93
N CYS A 171 -5.80 -10.98 4.61
CA CYS A 171 -5.01 -9.83 5.05
C CYS A 171 -5.72 -8.51 4.73
N TYR A 172 -6.12 -8.32 3.46
CA TYR A 172 -6.83 -7.12 3.04
C TYR A 172 -8.16 -6.93 3.78
N ARG A 173 -8.98 -7.99 3.89
CA ARG A 173 -10.26 -7.91 4.61
C ARG A 173 -10.07 -7.53 6.07
N SER A 174 -9.14 -8.16 6.78
CA SER A 174 -8.86 -7.84 8.19
C SER A 174 -8.34 -6.42 8.37
N CYS A 175 -7.53 -5.90 7.44
CA CYS A 175 -7.11 -4.50 7.48
C CYS A 175 -8.32 -3.55 7.35
N PHE A 176 -9.25 -3.82 6.43
CA PHE A 176 -10.46 -2.99 6.28
C PHE A 176 -11.45 -3.15 7.43
N GLU A 177 -11.56 -4.33 8.03
CA GLU A 177 -12.37 -4.55 9.22
C GLU A 177 -11.86 -3.68 10.39
N LEU A 178 -10.56 -3.71 10.68
CA LEU A 178 -9.95 -2.85 11.71
C LEU A 178 -10.11 -1.36 11.41
N LEU A 179 -9.99 -0.96 10.14
CA LEU A 179 -10.23 0.42 9.71
C LEU A 179 -11.65 0.89 10.09
N ILE A 180 -12.65 0.04 9.83
CA ILE A 180 -14.06 0.33 10.14
C ILE A 180 -14.30 0.33 11.65
N GLU A 181 -13.75 -0.64 12.37
CA GLU A 181 -13.88 -0.77 13.82
C GLU A 181 -13.32 0.44 14.58
N ASP A 182 -12.17 0.96 14.13
CA ASP A 182 -11.52 2.15 14.71
C ASP A 182 -12.10 3.48 14.18
N GLY A 183 -13.11 3.43 13.30
CA GLY A 183 -13.75 4.62 12.72
C GLY A 183 -12.84 5.43 11.80
N LEU A 184 -11.85 4.78 11.19
CA LEU A 184 -10.87 5.35 10.29
C LEU A 184 -11.41 5.34 8.84
N LYS A 185 -10.95 6.27 8.00
CA LYS A 185 -11.47 6.43 6.64
C LYS A 185 -10.41 6.32 5.55
N ARG A 186 -9.14 6.28 5.92
CA ARG A 186 -8.02 6.38 4.98
C ARG A 186 -6.97 5.37 5.33
N LEU A 187 -6.78 4.39 4.43
CA LEU A 187 -5.74 3.39 4.53
C LEU A 187 -4.65 3.66 3.52
N SER A 188 -3.40 3.49 3.91
CA SER A 188 -2.27 3.39 3.00
C SER A 188 -1.63 2.01 3.16
N ASP A 189 -1.41 1.31 2.04
CA ASP A 189 -0.75 0.01 2.03
C ASP A 189 0.57 0.10 1.25
N CYS A 190 1.60 -0.49 1.83
CA CYS A 190 2.98 -0.43 1.36
C CYS A 190 3.37 -1.65 0.51
N CYS A 191 2.56 -2.72 0.51
CA CYS A 191 2.91 -3.94 -0.21
C CYS A 191 2.62 -3.86 -1.70
N ASN A 192 3.70 -3.86 -2.50
CA ASN A 192 3.72 -3.92 -3.96
C ASN A 192 2.63 -3.08 -4.67
N PHE A 193 3.00 -1.81 -4.84
CA PHE A 193 2.56 -0.91 -5.91
C PHE A 193 1.21 -0.21 -5.83
N ILE A 194 0.35 -0.39 -4.84
CA ILE A 194 -0.93 0.35 -4.84
C ILE A 194 -1.35 0.80 -3.43
N CYS A 195 -1.38 2.11 -3.21
CA CYS A 195 -2.04 2.71 -2.06
C CYS A 195 -3.56 2.71 -2.31
N TYR A 196 -4.39 2.25 -1.37
CA TYR A 196 -5.85 2.27 -1.51
C TYR A 196 -6.48 3.06 -0.38
N ILE A 197 -6.89 4.30 -0.66
CA ILE A 197 -7.56 5.15 0.33
C ILE A 197 -9.07 4.96 0.25
N LEU A 198 -9.56 3.83 0.75
CA LEU A 198 -10.99 3.56 0.79
C LEU A 198 -11.69 4.43 1.85
N VAL A 199 -12.21 5.57 1.41
CA VAL A 199 -13.16 6.37 2.18
C VAL A 199 -14.53 5.69 2.05
N PRO A 200 -15.18 5.20 3.13
CA PRO A 200 -16.57 4.76 3.06
C PRO A 200 -17.47 5.90 2.56
#